data_AF-A0A1I4IH96-F1
#
_entry.id   AF-A0A1I4IH96-F1
#
_cell.length_a   1.000
_cell.length_b   1.000
_cell.length_c   1.000
_cell.angle_alpha   90.00
_cell.angle_beta   90.00
_cell.angle_gamma   90.00
#
_symmetry.space_group_name_H-M   'P 1'
#
loop_
_entity.id
_entity.type
_entity.pdbx_description
1 polymer ?
#
loop_
_entity_poly.entity_id
_entity_poly.type
_entity_poly.pdbx_seq_one_letter_code
_entity_poly.pdbx_strand_id
1 'polypeptide(L)'
;MAVNFQVVGIFYKTQVDLGQVGGNTVGDIIEYLYRADPTFYRSYMIADGNQIISMLGVRQVNPFSGRTGIQYPAGFYGLTQTFTSPTPNPYTVWQYYLSDQNNVRQPTSGDLSYTQAQVQDGWSIIWRLVTILNGPGNLSKRLKQFDTKLVTDLTGTP
;
A
#
# COMPACT_ATOMS: atom_id res chain seq x y z
N MET A 1 -11.61 15.48 -13.67
CA MET A 1 -10.15 15.32 -13.45
C MET A 1 -9.99 14.01 -12.72
N ALA A 2 -9.31 13.02 -13.26
CA ALA A 2 -9.27 11.67 -12.70
C ALA A 2 -7.88 11.06 -12.68
N VAL A 3 -7.67 10.13 -11.78
CA VAL A 3 -6.44 9.36 -11.61
C VAL A 3 -6.77 7.87 -11.63
N ASN A 4 -5.95 7.08 -12.32
CA ASN A 4 -6.09 5.62 -12.28
C ASN A 4 -5.40 5.09 -11.02
N PHE A 5 -6.09 4.27 -10.23
CA PHE A 5 -5.54 3.66 -9.04
C PHE A 5 -5.58 2.14 -9.14
N GLN A 6 -4.46 1.49 -8.83
CA GLN A 6 -4.34 0.03 -8.88
C GLN A 6 -3.54 -0.49 -7.68
N VAL A 7 -3.98 -1.61 -7.12
CA VAL A 7 -3.20 -2.41 -6.18
C VAL A 7 -2.97 -3.81 -6.77
N VAL A 8 -1.72 -4.09 -7.08
CA VAL A 8 -1.28 -5.37 -7.64
C VAL A 8 -1.26 -6.44 -6.54
N GLY A 9 -1.65 -7.66 -6.88
CA GLY A 9 -1.68 -8.80 -5.97
C GLY A 9 -2.99 -8.98 -5.21
N ILE A 10 -3.85 -7.95 -5.15
CA ILE A 10 -5.22 -8.04 -4.62
C ILE A 10 -6.30 -7.81 -5.67
N PHE A 11 -5.93 -7.63 -6.95
CA PHE A 11 -6.85 -7.46 -8.07
C PHE A 11 -7.78 -6.23 -7.95
N TYR A 12 -7.29 -5.16 -7.34
CA TYR A 12 -8.03 -3.91 -7.21
C TYR A 12 -7.56 -2.90 -8.27
N LYS A 13 -8.51 -2.39 -9.07
CA LYS A 13 -8.27 -1.32 -10.05
C LYS A 13 -9.51 -0.46 -10.17
N THR A 14 -9.35 0.84 -10.09
CA THR A 14 -10.44 1.81 -10.23
C THR A 14 -9.93 3.13 -10.80
N GLN A 15 -10.85 4.00 -11.19
CA GLN A 15 -10.56 5.39 -11.55
C GLN A 15 -11.18 6.29 -10.49
N VAL A 16 -10.41 7.23 -9.97
CA VAL A 16 -10.82 8.15 -8.91
C VAL A 16 -10.97 9.54 -9.50
N ASP A 17 -12.14 10.15 -9.32
CA ASP A 17 -12.37 11.56 -9.67
C ASP A 17 -11.76 12.47 -8.58
N LEU A 18 -10.73 13.22 -8.96
CA LEU A 18 -10.03 14.15 -8.07
C LEU A 18 -10.96 15.26 -7.55
N GLY A 19 -12.06 15.56 -8.25
CA GLY A 19 -13.08 16.49 -7.77
C GLY A 19 -13.77 16.03 -6.49
N GLN A 20 -13.72 14.74 -6.16
CA GLN A 20 -14.39 14.14 -4.99
C GLN A 20 -13.45 13.84 -3.82
N VAL A 21 -12.13 13.86 -4.03
CA VAL A 21 -11.12 13.42 -3.05
C VAL A 21 -10.95 14.43 -1.91
N GLY A 22 -11.15 15.73 -2.17
CA GLY A 22 -10.93 16.80 -1.18
C GLY A 22 -9.44 17.10 -0.91
N GLY A 23 -8.55 16.57 -1.76
CA GLY A 23 -7.10 16.70 -1.70
C GLY A 23 -6.48 16.13 -2.98
N ASN A 24 -5.15 16.16 -3.08
CA ASN A 24 -4.43 15.75 -4.28
C ASN A 24 -3.13 14.98 -3.98
N THR A 25 -3.04 14.33 -2.82
CA THR A 25 -1.96 13.37 -2.54
C THR A 25 -2.38 11.93 -2.80
N VAL A 26 -1.41 11.03 -2.94
CA VAL A 26 -1.67 9.59 -2.95
C VAL A 26 -2.39 9.16 -1.66
N GLY A 27 -2.05 9.77 -0.52
CA GLY A 27 -2.70 9.54 0.76
C GLY A 27 -4.17 9.91 0.77
N ASP A 28 -4.51 11.08 0.22
CA ASP A 28 -5.90 11.53 0.13
C ASP A 28 -6.74 10.58 -0.74
N ILE A 29 -6.15 10.08 -1.84
CA ILE A 29 -6.82 9.12 -2.73
C ILE A 29 -7.11 7.81 -2.01
N ILE A 30 -6.14 7.27 -1.27
CA ILE A 30 -6.32 6.05 -0.49
C ILE A 30 -7.39 6.24 0.59
N GLU A 31 -7.40 7.41 1.24
CA GLU A 31 -8.39 7.72 2.27
C GLU A 31 -9.79 7.89 1.69
N TYR A 32 -9.91 8.58 0.55
CA TYR A 32 -11.16 8.68 -0.18
C TYR A 32 -11.69 7.29 -0.55
N LEU A 33 -10.85 6.43 -1.14
CA LEU A 33 -11.25 5.08 -1.53
C LEU A 33 -11.73 4.25 -0.35
N TYR A 34 -11.06 4.35 0.80
CA TYR A 34 -11.48 3.65 2.03
C TYR A 34 -12.86 4.11 2.53
N ARG A 35 -13.22 5.37 2.32
CA ARG A 35 -14.52 5.91 2.73
C ARG A 35 -15.62 5.67 1.70
N ALA A 36 -15.27 5.73 0.41
CA ALA A 36 -16.22 5.74 -0.70
C ALA A 36 -16.50 4.34 -1.27
N ASP A 37 -15.49 3.46 -1.29
CA ASP A 37 -15.64 2.08 -1.78
C ASP A 37 -15.78 1.11 -0.60
N PRO A 38 -16.97 0.54 -0.35
CA PRO A 38 -17.21 -0.37 0.77
C PRO A 38 -16.46 -1.71 0.62
N THR A 39 -15.89 -1.98 -0.55
CA THR A 39 -15.10 -3.19 -0.79
C THR A 39 -13.61 -2.97 -0.55
N PHE A 40 -13.13 -1.73 -0.45
CA PHE A 40 -11.72 -1.39 -0.30
C PHE A 40 -11.32 -1.26 1.18
N TYR A 41 -10.24 -1.91 1.56
CA TYR A 41 -9.74 -1.94 2.93
C TYR A 41 -8.29 -1.48 2.96
N ARG A 42 -7.96 -0.72 4.01
CA ARG A 42 -6.59 -0.31 4.31
C ARG A 42 -6.31 -0.43 5.80
N SER A 43 -5.04 -0.65 6.15
CA SER A 43 -4.53 -0.37 7.49
C SER A 43 -3.18 0.31 7.38
N TYR A 44 -2.82 1.04 8.42
CA TYR A 44 -1.54 1.72 8.50
C TYR A 44 -0.97 1.61 9.90
N MET A 45 0.33 1.82 9.99
CA MET A 45 1.06 2.05 11.23
C MET A 45 1.73 3.43 11.17
N ILE A 46 2.09 3.95 12.33
CA ILE A 46 2.89 5.17 12.44
C ILE A 46 4.30 4.76 12.85
N ALA A 47 5.30 5.18 12.08
CA ALA A 47 6.72 4.97 12.37
C ALA A 47 7.47 6.28 12.13
N ASP A 48 8.22 6.73 13.14
CA ASP A 48 8.99 7.98 13.09
C ASP A 48 8.15 9.19 12.63
N GLY A 49 6.89 9.26 13.07
CA GLY A 49 5.93 10.32 12.69
C GLY A 49 5.35 10.19 11.28
N ASN A 50 5.76 9.17 10.51
CA ASN A 50 5.27 8.91 9.16
C ASN A 50 4.24 7.79 9.17
N GLN A 51 3.19 7.97 8.36
CA GLN A 51 2.21 6.94 8.11
C GLN A 51 2.77 5.93 7.11
N ILE A 52 2.67 4.65 7.43
CA ILE A 52 3.09 3.55 6.55
C ILE A 52 1.91 2.61 6.36
N ILE A 53 1.56 2.32 5.12
CA ILE A 53 0.55 1.31 4.80
C ILE A 53 1.06 -0.05 5.29
N SER A 54 0.29 -0.68 6.19
CA SER A 54 0.58 -2.03 6.69
C SER A 54 -0.23 -3.08 5.94
N MET A 55 -1.38 -2.72 5.40
CA MET A 55 -2.28 -3.63 4.72
C MET A 55 -3.11 -2.89 3.67
N LEU A 56 -3.30 -3.54 2.52
CA LEU A 56 -4.32 -3.18 1.52
C LEU A 56 -5.11 -4.44 1.17
N GLY A 57 -6.41 -4.30 0.99
CA GLY A 57 -7.25 -5.40 0.55
C GLY A 57 -8.52 -4.95 -0.16
N VAL A 58 -9.16 -5.91 -0.82
CA VAL A 58 -10.45 -5.74 -1.47
C VAL A 58 -11.34 -6.96 -1.21
N ARG A 59 -12.63 -6.74 -1.04
CA ARG A 59 -13.65 -7.79 -1.04
C ARG A 59 -14.29 -7.91 -2.42
N GLN A 60 -13.96 -8.99 -3.13
CA GLN A 60 -14.58 -9.34 -4.39
C GLN A 60 -15.91 -10.06 -4.13
N VAL A 61 -17.01 -9.45 -4.56
CA VAL A 61 -18.37 -9.99 -4.34
C VAL A 61 -18.67 -11.16 -5.29
N ASN A 62 -18.09 -11.14 -6.48
CA ASN A 62 -18.29 -12.15 -7.52
C ASN A 62 -16.96 -12.79 -7.91
N PRO A 63 -16.96 -14.05 -8.38
CA PRO A 63 -15.80 -14.64 -9.04
C PRO A 63 -15.35 -13.80 -10.25
N PHE A 64 -14.05 -13.83 -10.55
CA PHE A 64 -13.47 -13.05 -11.65
C PHE A 64 -12.30 -13.77 -12.31
N SER A 65 -11.97 -13.37 -13.54
CA SER A 65 -10.83 -13.89 -14.28
C SER A 65 -9.62 -12.98 -14.13
N GLY A 66 -8.47 -13.54 -13.77
CA GLY A 66 -7.20 -12.81 -13.76
C GLY A 66 -6.63 -12.61 -15.18
N ARG A 67 -5.53 -11.86 -15.27
CA ARG A 67 -4.87 -11.55 -16.56
C ARG A 67 -4.45 -12.79 -17.37
N THR A 68 -4.19 -13.91 -16.69
CA THR A 68 -3.77 -15.19 -17.30
C THR A 68 -4.94 -16.11 -17.61
N GLY A 69 -6.19 -15.69 -17.38
CA GLY A 69 -7.39 -16.52 -17.57
C GLY A 69 -7.72 -17.43 -16.37
N ILE A 70 -6.91 -17.43 -15.32
CA ILE A 70 -7.18 -18.15 -14.08
C ILE A 70 -8.43 -17.56 -13.41
N GLN A 71 -9.37 -18.41 -13.03
CA GLN A 71 -10.57 -18.03 -12.28
C GLN A 71 -10.24 -17.91 -10.79
N TYR A 72 -10.65 -16.80 -10.19
CA TYR A 72 -10.52 -16.50 -8.78
C TYR A 72 -11.92 -16.45 -8.15
N PRO A 73 -12.15 -17.11 -7.00
CA PRO A 73 -13.45 -17.09 -6.35
C PRO A 73 -13.79 -15.72 -5.77
N ALA A 74 -15.07 -15.50 -5.47
CA ALA A 74 -15.46 -14.39 -4.60
C ALA A 74 -14.78 -14.54 -3.22
N GLY A 75 -14.46 -13.43 -2.56
CA GLY A 75 -13.79 -13.45 -1.28
C GLY A 75 -12.97 -12.21 -0.99
N PHE A 76 -12.26 -12.25 0.14
CA PHE A 76 -11.36 -11.18 0.54
C PHE A 76 -9.95 -11.45 0.05
N TYR A 77 -9.39 -10.50 -0.68
CA TYR A 77 -8.02 -10.52 -1.17
C TYR A 77 -7.26 -9.41 -0.47
N GLY A 78 -6.40 -9.77 0.47
CA GLY A 78 -5.62 -8.83 1.27
C GLY A 78 -4.16 -9.23 1.32
N LEU A 79 -3.28 -8.23 1.28
CA LEU A 79 -1.85 -8.41 1.44
C LEU A 79 -1.36 -7.55 2.59
N THR A 80 -0.47 -8.11 3.41
CA THR A 80 0.10 -7.43 4.57
C THR A 80 1.60 -7.27 4.41
N GLN A 81 2.09 -6.13 4.88
CA GLN A 81 3.50 -5.89 5.09
C GLN A 81 3.97 -6.77 6.26
N THR A 82 5.13 -7.41 6.09
CA THR A 82 5.75 -8.27 7.09
C THR A 82 7.10 -7.69 7.45
N PHE A 83 7.43 -7.72 8.73
CA PHE A 83 8.78 -7.48 9.22
C PHE A 83 9.24 -8.78 9.87
N THR A 84 10.21 -9.47 9.26
CA THR A 84 10.67 -10.78 9.77
C THR A 84 11.83 -10.61 10.74
N SER A 85 11.70 -11.24 11.91
CA SER A 85 12.76 -11.47 12.91
C SER A 85 12.82 -12.98 13.21
N PRO A 86 14.00 -13.61 13.36
CA PRO A 86 15.36 -13.06 13.30
C PRO A 86 15.87 -12.87 11.87
N THR A 87 17.05 -12.24 11.73
CA THR A 87 17.80 -12.10 10.47
C THR A 87 18.60 -13.35 10.13
N PRO A 88 18.89 -13.62 8.84
CA PRO A 88 18.47 -12.88 7.63
C PRO A 88 17.24 -13.52 6.98
N ASN A 89 16.06 -12.93 7.19
CA ASN A 89 14.83 -13.38 6.53
C ASN A 89 14.29 -12.30 5.59
N PRO A 90 13.69 -12.66 4.45
CA PRO A 90 13.03 -11.73 3.57
C PRO A 90 11.83 -11.09 4.27
N TYR A 91 11.63 -9.80 4.06
CA TYR A 91 10.48 -9.06 4.60
C TYR A 91 9.72 -8.37 3.45
N THR A 92 8.43 -8.09 3.63
CA THR A 92 7.61 -7.48 2.57
C THR A 92 7.27 -6.04 2.90
N VAL A 93 7.38 -5.13 1.93
CA VAL A 93 6.99 -3.72 2.11
C VAL A 93 6.07 -3.26 0.98
N TRP A 94 5.17 -2.35 1.30
CA TRP A 94 4.36 -1.69 0.28
C TRP A 94 5.18 -0.63 -0.45
N GLN A 95 5.15 -0.69 -1.78
CA GLN A 95 5.76 0.30 -2.66
C GLN A 95 4.72 0.80 -3.64
N TYR A 96 4.73 2.12 -3.90
CA TYR A 96 3.90 2.73 -4.92
C TYR A 96 4.74 3.33 -6.05
N TYR A 97 4.12 3.46 -7.21
CA TYR A 97 4.65 4.09 -8.41
C TYR A 97 3.64 5.10 -8.91
N LEU A 98 4.08 6.30 -9.27
CA LEU A 98 3.26 7.23 -10.05
C LEU A 98 3.80 7.28 -11.47
N SER A 99 2.90 7.44 -12.42
CA SER A 99 3.24 7.79 -13.79
C SER A 99 2.28 8.86 -14.27
N ASP A 100 2.77 9.77 -15.10
CA ASP A 100 1.93 10.73 -15.77
C ASP A 100 1.12 10.07 -16.90
N GLN A 101 0.39 10.92 -17.63
CA GLN A 101 -0.48 10.56 -18.74
C GLN A 101 0.26 9.87 -19.90
N ASN A 102 1.56 10.11 -20.03
CA ASN A 102 2.43 9.55 -21.06
C ASN A 102 3.17 8.28 -20.56
N ASN A 103 2.78 7.76 -19.39
CA ASN A 103 3.43 6.65 -18.69
C ASN A 103 4.87 6.94 -18.26
N VAL A 104 5.24 8.22 -18.14
CA VAL A 104 6.55 8.61 -17.60
C VAL A 104 6.46 8.62 -16.08
N ARG A 105 7.40 7.96 -15.40
CA ARG A 105 7.40 7.78 -13.94
C ARG A 105 7.59 9.11 -13.20
N GLN A 106 6.80 9.32 -12.14
CA GLN A 106 6.81 10.52 -11.29
C GLN A 106 6.89 10.12 -9.79
N PRO A 107 7.63 10.87 -8.96
CA PRO A 107 8.92 11.46 -9.29
C PRO A 107 9.93 10.38 -9.74
N THR A 108 11.01 10.81 -10.38
CA THR A 108 12.03 9.93 -10.97
C THR A 108 12.82 9.09 -9.94
N SER A 109 12.76 9.41 -8.64
CA SER A 109 13.31 8.55 -7.57
C SER A 109 12.77 8.88 -6.17
N GLY A 110 12.69 7.86 -5.30
CA GLY A 110 13.02 7.92 -3.87
C GLY A 110 12.15 8.67 -2.85
N ASP A 111 11.63 9.87 -3.11
CA ASP A 111 11.77 10.88 -2.04
C ASP A 111 10.54 11.26 -1.22
N LEU A 112 9.33 10.82 -1.56
CA LEU A 112 8.13 11.29 -0.86
C LEU A 112 7.31 10.17 -0.22
N SER A 113 6.94 10.39 1.05
CA SER A 113 5.86 9.63 1.68
C SER A 113 4.60 9.73 0.83
N TYR A 114 3.81 8.65 0.78
CA TYR A 114 2.56 8.66 0.01
C TYR A 114 1.57 9.75 0.51
N THR A 115 1.69 10.15 1.77
CA THR A 115 0.90 11.25 2.36
C THR A 115 1.31 12.63 1.87
N GLN A 116 2.44 12.75 1.18
CA GLN A 116 2.98 14.02 0.67
C GLN A 116 3.08 14.04 -0.86
N ALA A 117 3.13 12.86 -1.49
CA ALA A 117 3.25 12.72 -2.92
C ALA A 117 2.00 13.24 -3.64
N GLN A 118 2.17 14.37 -4.32
CA GLN A 118 1.12 15.04 -5.09
C GLN A 118 0.81 14.27 -6.39
N VAL A 119 -0.44 14.32 -6.82
CA VAL A 119 -0.95 13.69 -8.03
C VAL A 119 -1.66 14.72 -8.91
N GLN A 120 -1.69 14.47 -10.21
CA GLN A 120 -2.36 15.35 -11.18
C GLN A 120 -3.34 14.57 -12.04
N ASP A 121 -4.16 15.32 -12.77
CA ASP A 121 -5.12 14.77 -13.71
C ASP A 121 -4.45 13.87 -14.76
N GLY A 122 -5.08 12.74 -15.05
CA GLY A 122 -4.61 11.72 -15.99
C GLY A 122 -3.44 10.88 -15.51
N TRP A 123 -2.96 11.06 -14.28
CA TRP A 123 -1.89 10.24 -13.72
C TRP A 123 -2.39 8.83 -13.36
N SER A 124 -1.44 7.93 -13.12
CA SER A 124 -1.70 6.57 -12.64
C SER A 124 -0.88 6.27 -11.38
N ILE A 125 -1.51 5.60 -10.42
CA ILE A 125 -0.94 5.16 -9.15
C ILE A 125 -0.99 3.63 -9.12
N ILE A 126 0.16 3.00 -8.94
CA ILE A 126 0.25 1.53 -8.82
C ILE A 126 0.91 1.19 -7.49
N TRP A 127 0.19 0.49 -6.63
CA TRP A 127 0.71 -0.11 -5.42
C TRP A 127 1.06 -1.58 -5.65
N ARG A 128 2.18 -2.02 -5.08
CA ARG A 128 2.55 -3.44 -5.03
C ARG A 128 3.25 -3.76 -3.72
N LEU A 129 3.03 -4.97 -3.23
CA LEU A 129 3.83 -5.52 -2.14
C LEU A 129 5.12 -6.11 -2.72
N VAL A 130 6.27 -5.63 -2.26
CA VAL A 130 7.58 -6.14 -2.70
C VAL A 130 8.25 -6.92 -1.59
N THR A 131 8.91 -8.03 -1.95
CA THR A 131 9.79 -8.74 -1.03
C THR A 131 11.18 -8.13 -1.12
N ILE A 132 11.72 -7.71 0.03
CA ILE A 132 13.07 -7.22 0.17
C ILE A 132 13.90 -8.30 0.87
N LEU A 133 14.96 -8.74 0.19
CA LEU A 133 15.98 -9.57 0.83
C LEU A 133 16.73 -8.70 1.82
N ASN A 134 16.78 -9.12 3.09
CA ASN A 134 17.64 -8.48 4.07
C ASN A 134 19.10 -8.65 3.62
N GLY A 135 19.69 -7.58 3.08
CA GLY A 135 21.13 -7.50 2.90
C GLY A 135 21.83 -7.57 4.27
N PRO A 136 23.11 -8.00 4.34
CA PRO A 136 23.88 -7.94 5.58
C PRO A 136 24.05 -6.47 5.99
N GLY A 137 23.15 -5.94 6.82
CA GLY A 137 23.13 -4.52 7.17
C GLY A 137 22.17 -4.17 8.31
N ASN A 138 22.46 -3.03 8.97
CA ASN A 138 21.80 -2.53 10.18
C ASN A 138 20.31 -2.19 10.03
N LEU A 139 19.73 -2.26 8.82
CA LEU A 139 18.29 -2.03 8.58
C LEU A 139 17.42 -3.00 9.39
N SER A 140 17.84 -4.26 9.45
CA SER A 140 17.19 -5.29 10.26
C SER A 140 17.18 -4.99 11.77
N LYS A 141 18.23 -4.35 12.31
CA LYS A 141 18.28 -3.91 13.71
C LYS A 141 17.31 -2.76 13.98
N ARG A 142 17.13 -1.84 13.03
CA ARG A 142 16.14 -0.75 13.12
C ARG A 142 14.72 -1.30 13.06
N LEU A 143 14.47 -2.29 12.20
CA LEU A 143 13.16 -2.95 12.12
C LEU A 143 12.80 -3.73 13.39
N LYS A 144 13.77 -4.37 14.07
CA LYS A 144 13.54 -5.03 15.37
C LYS A 144 12.99 -4.11 16.45
N GLN A 145 13.33 -2.82 16.44
CA GLN A 145 12.80 -1.86 17.43
C GLN A 145 11.29 -1.64 17.30
N PHE A 146 10.70 -1.91 16.13
CA PHE A 146 9.27 -1.82 15.91
C PHE A 146 8.52 -3.09 16.35
N ASP A 147 9.18 -4.26 16.30
CA ASP A 147 8.61 -5.55 16.70
C ASP A 147 8.51 -5.67 18.24
N THR A 148 9.53 -5.19 18.97
CA THR A 148 9.51 -5.23 20.44
C THR A 148 8.47 -4.29 21.06
N LYS A 149 8.20 -3.14 20.44
CA LYS A 149 7.17 -2.20 20.93
C LYS A 149 5.76 -2.80 20.88
N LEU A 150 5.44 -3.57 19.83
CA LEU A 150 4.15 -4.26 19.69
C LEU A 150 3.92 -5.32 20.78
N VAL A 151 4.97 -5.96 21.29
CA VAL A 151 4.84 -6.98 22.35
C VAL A 151 4.68 -6.33 23.74
N THR A 152 5.40 -5.25 24.04
CA THR A 152 5.25 -4.54 25.33
C THR A 152 3.88 -3.87 25.51
N ASP A 153 3.25 -3.37 24.45
CA ASP A 153 1.92 -2.73 24.54
C ASP A 153 0.76 -3.75 24.61
N LEU A 154 1.02 -5.05 24.38
CA LEU A 154 0.03 -6.13 24.45
C LEU A 154 0.18 -7.04 25.68
N THR A 155 1.28 -6.92 26.43
CA THR A 155 1.49 -7.68 27.68
C THR A 155 1.51 -6.81 28.94
N GLY A 156 1.18 -5.52 28.83
CA GLY A 156 1.04 -4.62 29.97
C GLY A 156 -0.43 -4.46 30.39
N THR A 157 -0.89 -5.33 31.28
CA THR A 157 -2.03 -5.05 32.17
C THR A 157 -1.51 -5.06 33.61
N PRO A 158 -1.93 -4.18 34.54
CA PRO A 158 -2.54 -2.84 34.42
C PRO A 158 -1.54 -1.69 34.66
#